data_AF-A0A2Z5R2J0-F1
#
_entry.id   AF-A0A2Z5R2J0-F1
#
_cell.length_a   1.000
_cell.length_b   1.000
_cell.length_c   1.000
_cell.angle_alpha   90.00
_cell.angle_beta   90.00
_cell.angle_gamma   90.00
#
_symmetry.space_group_name_H-M   'P 1'
#
loop_
_entity.id
_entity.type
_entity.pdbx_description
1 polymer ?
#
loop_
_entity_poly.entity_id
_entity_poly.type
_entity_poly.pdbx_seq_one_letter_code
_entity_poly.pdbx_strand_id
1 'polypeptide(L)' 'MSGAAIAMMIVAILIIWGGLGFALLNLYKHPETDTGDSDEVPARSGTEGTSAAS' A
#
# COMPACT_ATOMS: atom_id res chain seq x y z
N MET A 1 -2.80 33.91 24.59
CA MET A 1 -2.88 33.86 23.11
C MET A 1 -3.97 32.89 22.72
N SER A 2 -4.90 33.28 21.85
CA SER A 2 -6.12 32.51 21.56
C SER A 2 -5.82 31.21 20.80
N GLY A 3 -6.31 30.07 21.29
CA GLY A 3 -6.21 28.78 20.60
C GLY A 3 -6.88 28.78 19.22
N ALA A 4 -7.85 29.66 18.99
CA ALA A 4 -8.48 29.84 17.69
C ALA A 4 -7.51 30.34 16.61
N ALA A 5 -6.51 31.14 16.98
CA ALA A 5 -5.50 31.63 16.03
C ALA A 5 -4.60 30.49 15.54
N ILE A 6 -4.24 29.56 16.43
CA ILE A 6 -3.46 28.35 16.10
C ILE A 6 -4.25 27.42 15.19
N ALA A 7 -5.54 27.20 15.49
CA ALA A 7 -6.39 26.37 14.64
C ALA A 7 -6.48 26.91 13.21
N MET A 8 -6.70 28.22 13.04
CA MET A 8 -6.74 28.87 11.73
C MET A 8 -5.39 28.80 10.99
N MET A 9 -4.27 28.90 11.71
CA MET A 9 -2.94 28.78 11.14
C MET A 9 -2.71 27.39 10.53
N ILE A 10 -3.10 26.33 11.24
CA ILE A 10 -3.00 24.95 10.77
C ILE A 10 -3.84 24.75 9.52
N VAL A 11 -5.08 25.26 9.50
CA VAL A 11 -5.97 25.18 8.33
C VAL A 11 -5.33 25.86 7.11
N ALA A 12 -4.78 27.06 7.26
CA ALA A 12 -4.13 27.78 6.17
C ALA A 12 -2.94 26.98 5.58
N ILE A 13 -2.12 26.36 6.43
CA ILE A 13 -0.99 25.52 6.00
C ILE A 13 -1.51 24.28 5.28
N LEU A 14 -2.54 23.62 5.81
CA LEU A 14 -3.15 22.45 5.16
C LEU A 14 -3.86 22.79 3.85
N ILE A 15 -4.27 24.02 3.59
CA ILE A 15 -4.84 24.41 2.28
C ILE A 15 -3.72 24.61 1.26
N ILE A 16 -2.64 25.30 1.64
CA ILE A 16 -1.50 25.60 0.76
C ILE A 16 -0.71 24.33 0.43
N TRP A 17 -0.51 23.47 1.42
CA TRP A 17 0.26 22.21 1.33
C TRP A 17 -0.63 20.97 1.20
N GLY A 18 -1.95 21.18 1.10
CA GLY A 18 -2.97 20.14 1.21
C GLY A 18 -2.86 19.02 0.19
N GLY A 19 -2.49 19.34 -1.04
CA GLY A 19 -2.31 18.32 -2.08
C GLY A 19 -1.27 17.27 -1.71
N LEU A 20 -0.15 17.69 -1.09
CA LEU A 20 0.92 16.78 -0.67
C LEU A 20 0.53 16.01 0.60
N GLY A 21 0.01 16.69 1.62
CA GLY A 21 -0.45 16.04 2.86
C GLY A 21 -1.58 15.03 2.60
N PHE A 22 -2.50 15.36 1.69
CA PHE A 22 -3.60 14.48 1.28
C PHE A 22 -3.11 13.26 0.49
N ALA A 23 -2.11 13.43 -0.39
CA ALA A 23 -1.50 12.31 -1.11
C ALA A 23 -0.78 11.34 -0.16
N LEU A 24 -0.03 11.85 0.83
CA LEU A 24 0.58 11.01 1.87
C LEU A 24 -0.48 10.30 2.72
N LEU A 25 -1.57 10.98 3.10
CA LEU A 25 -2.65 10.37 3.87
C LEU A 25 -3.38 9.29 3.07
N ASN A 26 -3.59 9.51 1.77
CA ASN A 26 -4.19 8.55 0.86
C ASN A 26 -3.31 7.30 0.68
N LEU A 27 -1.99 7.48 0.54
CA LEU A 27 -1.02 6.39 0.47
C LEU A 27 -0.88 5.65 1.81
N TYR A 28 -0.94 6.37 2.94
CA TYR A 28 -0.94 5.74 4.27
C TYR A 28 -2.24 4.98 4.58
N LYS A 29 -3.38 5.40 4.01
CA LYS A 29 -4.68 4.73 4.19
C LYS A 29 -4.86 3.53 3.28
N HIS A 30 -4.12 3.49 2.18
CA HIS A 30 -3.87 2.29 1.38
C HIS A 30 -2.40 1.89 1.54
N PRO A 31 -1.95 1.43 2.73
CA PRO A 31 -0.84 0.50 2.70
C PRO A 31 -1.39 -0.66 1.88
N GLU A 32 -0.72 -1.02 0.80
CA GLU A 32 -1.13 -2.18 0.03
C GLU A 32 -1.47 -3.27 1.04
N THR A 33 -2.72 -3.71 1.03
CA THR A 33 -3.06 -5.05 1.52
C THR A 33 -2.08 -5.90 0.75
N ASP A 34 -0.98 -6.24 1.42
CA ASP A 34 0.02 -7.17 0.96
C ASP A 34 -0.79 -8.31 0.36
N THR A 35 -0.83 -8.33 -0.97
CA THR A 35 -1.48 -9.30 -1.81
C THR A 35 -0.67 -10.59 -1.70
N GLY A 36 -0.51 -11.07 -0.47
CA GLY A 36 0.05 -12.35 -0.08
C GLY A 36 -0.98 -13.48 -0.15
N ASP A 37 -2.09 -13.23 -0.85
CA ASP A 37 -3.06 -14.26 -1.27
C ASP A 37 -3.02 -14.38 -2.79
N SER A 38 -1.81 -14.57 -3.34
CA SER A 38 -1.70 -15.31 -4.59
C SER A 38 -1.64 -16.77 -4.19
N ASP A 39 -2.83 -17.35 -4.14
CA ASP A 39 -3.12 -18.74 -3.90
C ASP A 39 -2.05 -19.69 -4.46
N GLU A 40 -1.59 -20.55 -3.57
CA GLU A 40 -1.08 -21.89 -3.83
C GLU A 40 -1.68 -22.51 -5.11
N VAL A 41 -0.88 -22.60 -6.19
CA VAL A 41 -1.11 -23.59 -7.24
C VAL A 41 -0.12 -24.72 -7.03
N PRO A 42 -0.53 -25.86 -6.42
CA PRO A 42 0.31 -27.04 -6.35
C PRO A 42 0.28 -27.72 -7.73
N ALA A 43 0.94 -27.11 -8.72
CA ALA A 43 1.15 -27.72 -10.02
C ALA A 43 2.31 -28.71 -9.92
N ARG A 44 1.96 -29.88 -9.37
CA ARG A 44 2.63 -31.17 -9.51
C ARG A 44 3.71 -31.16 -10.60
N SER A 45 4.97 -31.28 -10.19
CA SER A 45 6.07 -31.71 -11.06
C SER A 45 5.79 -33.15 -11.48
N GLY A 46 4.94 -33.31 -12.49
CA GLY A 46 4.77 -34.55 -13.19
C GLY A 46 6.04 -34.88 -13.95
N THR A 47 6.46 -36.14 -13.85
CA THR A 47 7.33 -36.88 -14.78
C THR A 47 8.85 -36.91 -14.51
N GLU A 48 9.24 -37.31 -13.30
CA GLU A 48 10.49 -38.07 -13.06
C GLU A 48 10.42 -39.51 -13.62
N GLY A 49 9.86 -39.70 -14.83
CA GLY A 49 9.49 -41.01 -15.38
C GLY A 49 9.98 -41.28 -16.81
N THR A 50 10.85 -40.46 -17.39
CA THR A 50 11.29 -40.63 -18.79
C THR A 50 12.81 -40.62 -18.97
N SER A 51 13.57 -40.94 -17.91
CA SER A 51 15.01 -41.20 -18.01
C SER A 51 15.36 -42.70 -18.10
N ALA A 52 14.37 -43.59 -18.10
CA ALA A 52 14.58 -45.05 -18.09
C ALA A 52 14.62 -45.69 -19.50
N ALA A 53 14.56 -44.92 -20.59
CA ALA A 53 14.55 -45.47 -21.94
C ALA A 53 15.32 -44.57 -22.92
N SER A 54 16.65 -44.66 -22.93
CA SER A 54 17.53 -44.43 -24.09
C SER A 54 18.94 -44.94 -23.78
#